data_AF-A0ABD3GGZ0-F1
#
_entry.id   AF-A0ABD3GGZ0-F1
#
_cell.length_a   1.000
_cell.length_b   1.000
_cell.length_c   1.000
_cell.angle_alpha   90.00
_cell.angle_beta   90.00
_cell.angle_gamma   90.00
#
_symmetry.space_group_name_H-M   'P 1'
#
loop_
_entity.id
_entity.type
_entity.pdbx_description
1 polymer ?
#
loop_
_entity_poly.entity_id
_entity_poly.type
_entity_poly.pdbx_seq_one_letter_code
_entity_poly.pdbx_strand_id
1 'polypeptide(L)'
;MMASVLQAVELIAGKCSRLNCSSVPRNWLPLESTICRRSWCSRLLVNQRLQVVLILKPAVGGTPPAYHGIQCLLQNSLRPAGLRSVRGSSRKFAGKSYLKNTAYGNFPDAFGINESGSGQHPEESEQNLGGEGNGEFGNEEMEDSSEAEANLKPGLYLVGTPIGNLEDITLRALRVLKSATLILAEDTRHSSRLLRHYDIRTPAISYHKFNEMAREDLVLERLRRGEVLALISDAGMPGISDPGSAIVRACVEANVDVFPIPGPSAVVTALVASGLPTEEFSFVGFLPAQSSSRQKRLAIAASESATQVFYVPPHKLIKILEDCISAFGSSRRCAVARELTKLHEEFWRGSLDQALTEFKTRSARGEITLIIEGVCKESQHQLVDEDELRSRLRSLLDAGKSPSEATKQVVLETSARKNLVYPLALSMIQKQKF
;
A
#
# COMPACT_ATOMS: atom_id res chain seq x y z
N MET A 1 -12.69 32.92 -20.06
CA MET A 1 -12.75 32.24 -18.74
C MET A 1 -11.91 32.92 -17.68
N MET A 2 -10.59 33.12 -17.87
CA MET A 2 -9.73 33.75 -16.85
C MET A 2 -10.07 35.22 -16.55
N ALA A 3 -10.48 36.01 -17.56
CA ALA A 3 -10.88 37.40 -17.35
C ALA A 3 -12.09 37.54 -16.41
N SER A 4 -13.07 36.64 -16.52
CA SER A 4 -14.27 36.62 -15.68
C SER A 4 -13.99 36.21 -14.23
N VAL A 5 -12.97 35.37 -14.03
CA VAL A 5 -12.51 34.93 -12.70
C VAL A 5 -11.74 36.05 -12.00
N LEU A 6 -10.86 36.76 -12.72
CA LEU A 6 -10.13 37.93 -12.19
C LEU A 6 -11.08 39.07 -11.83
N GLN A 7 -12.09 39.34 -12.66
CA GLN A 7 -13.08 40.39 -12.39
C GLN A 7 -13.97 40.04 -11.19
N ALA A 8 -14.27 38.77 -10.95
CA ALA A 8 -14.99 38.30 -9.76
C ALA A 8 -14.13 38.37 -8.49
N VAL A 9 -12.83 38.09 -8.60
CA VAL A 9 -11.85 38.18 -7.51
C VAL A 9 -11.68 39.64 -7.05
N GLU A 10 -11.58 40.60 -7.97
CA GLU A 10 -11.51 42.03 -7.65
C GLU A 10 -12.80 42.55 -7.00
N LEU A 11 -13.97 42.09 -7.45
CA LEU A 11 -15.27 42.52 -6.91
C LEU A 11 -15.51 42.03 -5.48
N ILE A 12 -14.97 40.85 -5.13
CA ILE A 12 -15.03 40.27 -3.78
C ILE A 12 -14.00 40.94 -2.86
N ALA A 13 -12.79 41.20 -3.35
CA ALA A 13 -11.75 41.88 -2.59
C ALA A 13 -12.13 43.33 -2.23
N GLY A 14 -12.76 44.07 -3.15
CA GLY A 14 -13.17 45.47 -2.93
C GLY A 14 -14.33 45.68 -1.95
N LYS A 15 -15.17 44.65 -1.70
CA LYS A 15 -16.31 44.75 -0.76
C LYS A 15 -16.00 44.18 0.63
N CYS A 16 -14.84 43.58 0.84
CA CYS A 16 -14.57 42.78 2.03
C CYS A 16 -14.25 43.59 3.31
N SER A 17 -14.29 44.92 3.28
CA SER A 17 -14.11 45.75 4.48
C SER A 17 -15.39 45.94 5.31
N ARG A 18 -16.58 45.60 4.78
CA ARG A 18 -17.85 45.51 5.55
C ARG A 18 -18.87 44.60 4.84
N LEU A 19 -18.97 43.32 5.19
CA LEU A 19 -20.09 42.49 4.72
C LEU A 19 -20.75 41.71 5.87
N ASN A 20 -22.00 42.10 6.15
CA ASN A 20 -23.03 41.22 6.70
C ASN A 20 -23.32 40.10 5.67
N CYS A 21 -23.70 38.90 6.13
CA CYS A 21 -23.90 37.67 5.34
C CYS A 21 -24.89 37.75 4.14
N SER A 22 -25.48 38.90 3.82
CA SER A 22 -26.53 39.05 2.80
C SER A 22 -26.05 39.44 1.39
N SER A 23 -24.73 39.52 1.14
CA SER A 23 -24.17 40.05 -0.13
C SER A 23 -23.23 39.09 -0.88
N VAL A 24 -23.35 37.77 -0.66
CA VAL A 24 -22.63 36.77 -1.46
C VAL A 24 -23.42 36.53 -2.76
N PRO A 25 -22.79 36.57 -3.96
CA PRO A 25 -23.48 36.24 -5.21
C PRO A 25 -24.06 34.81 -5.14
N ARG A 26 -25.29 34.59 -5.62
CA ARG A 26 -26.07 33.32 -5.48
C ARG A 26 -25.33 32.04 -5.88
N ASN A 27 -24.24 32.13 -6.65
CA ASN A 27 -23.50 31.00 -7.18
C ASN A 27 -22.31 30.57 -6.28
N TRP A 28 -22.14 31.20 -5.11
CA TRP A 28 -21.11 30.90 -4.13
C TRP A 28 -21.78 30.54 -2.80
N LEU A 29 -21.49 29.35 -2.28
CA LEU A 29 -22.06 28.85 -1.03
C LEU A 29 -20.95 28.78 0.06
N PRO A 30 -21.21 29.25 1.29
CA PRO A 30 -20.34 28.98 2.42
C PRO A 30 -20.44 27.51 2.83
N LEU A 31 -19.30 26.82 2.98
CA LEU A 31 -19.27 25.48 3.58
C LEU A 31 -19.17 25.61 5.10
N GLU A 32 -20.22 25.22 5.81
CA GLU A 32 -20.17 25.07 7.27
C GLU A 32 -19.44 23.76 7.63
N SER A 33 -18.12 23.86 7.80
CA SER A 33 -17.38 22.86 8.57
C SER A 33 -16.33 23.56 9.42
N THR A 34 -16.68 23.83 10.68
CA THR A 34 -15.79 24.45 11.66
C THR A 34 -14.80 23.39 12.18
N ILE A 35 -13.66 23.21 11.53
CA ILE A 35 -12.54 22.44 12.12
C ILE A 35 -11.87 23.34 13.16
N CYS A 36 -12.36 23.29 14.40
CA CYS A 36 -11.76 23.98 15.53
C CYS A 36 -10.79 23.05 16.27
N ARG A 37 -9.50 23.12 15.93
CA ARG A 37 -8.41 22.73 16.84
C ARG A 37 -7.33 23.82 16.79
N ARG A 38 -7.30 24.65 17.84
CA ARG A 38 -6.31 25.69 18.19
C ARG A 38 -6.15 26.87 17.18
N SER A 39 -6.86 27.95 17.50
CA SER A 39 -6.63 29.39 17.23
C SER A 39 -6.58 29.99 15.80
N TRP A 40 -7.08 29.35 14.74
CA TRP A 40 -7.11 29.98 13.41
C TRP A 40 -8.41 29.67 12.65
N CYS A 41 -9.26 30.67 12.38
CA CYS A 41 -10.45 30.53 11.52
C CYS A 41 -10.08 30.84 10.06
N SER A 42 -10.15 29.84 9.19
CA SER A 42 -10.09 30.01 7.72
C SER A 42 -11.50 29.79 7.15
N ARG A 43 -11.92 30.59 6.16
CA ARG A 43 -13.20 30.41 5.45
C ARG A 43 -12.96 29.80 4.06
N LEU A 44 -13.71 28.75 3.73
CA LEU A 44 -13.77 28.15 2.41
C LEU A 44 -15.01 28.64 1.65
N LEU A 45 -14.83 29.05 0.40
CA LEU A 45 -15.92 29.34 -0.54
C LEU A 45 -15.77 28.46 -1.77
N VAL A 46 -16.87 27.84 -2.20
CA VAL A 46 -16.90 26.96 -3.38
C VAL A 46 -17.86 27.51 -4.42
N ASN A 47 -17.40 27.57 -5.68
CA ASN A 47 -18.26 27.84 -6.83
C ASN A 47 -18.54 26.53 -7.57
N GLN A 48 -19.75 26.00 -7.41
CA GLN A 48 -20.11 24.69 -7.97
C GLN A 48 -20.12 24.65 -9.50
N ARG A 49 -20.22 25.81 -10.18
CA ARG A 49 -20.25 25.88 -11.64
C ARG A 49 -18.86 25.90 -12.29
N LEU A 50 -17.86 26.40 -11.57
CA LEU A 50 -16.50 26.58 -12.10
C LEU A 50 -15.48 25.60 -11.50
N GLN A 51 -15.90 24.75 -10.54
CA GLN A 51 -15.02 23.85 -9.78
C GLN A 51 -13.79 24.55 -9.19
N VAL A 52 -14.01 25.75 -8.64
CA VAL A 52 -12.97 26.54 -7.98
C VAL A 52 -13.23 26.60 -6.48
N VAL A 53 -12.18 26.39 -5.70
CA VAL A 53 -12.16 26.56 -4.25
C VAL A 53 -11.29 27.76 -3.89
N LEU A 54 -11.85 28.70 -3.12
CA LEU A 54 -11.14 29.86 -2.56
C LEU A 54 -10.92 29.66 -1.07
N ILE A 55 -9.66 29.81 -0.64
CA ILE A 55 -9.27 29.77 0.78
C ILE A 55 -8.79 31.16 1.17
N LEU A 56 -9.51 31.82 2.08
CA LEU A 56 -9.11 33.12 2.62
C LEU A 56 -8.35 32.91 3.93
N LYS A 57 -7.07 33.31 3.95
CA LYS A 57 -6.23 33.31 5.15
C LYS A 57 -6.19 34.70 5.79
N PRO A 58 -6.24 34.82 7.12
CA PRO A 58 -6.00 36.10 7.80
C PRO A 58 -4.52 36.50 7.69
N ALA A 59 -4.26 37.81 7.53
CA ALA A 59 -2.91 38.36 7.55
C ALA A 59 -2.36 38.40 9.00
N VAL A 60 -1.07 38.14 9.16
CA VAL A 60 -0.39 38.13 10.47
C VAL A 60 0.14 39.54 10.76
N GLY A 61 -0.44 40.23 11.75
CA GLY A 61 0.01 41.54 12.23
C GLY A 61 -1.14 42.43 12.69
N GLY A 62 -1.06 42.96 13.91
CA GLY A 62 -2.17 43.53 14.68
C GLY A 62 -2.74 44.89 14.24
N THR A 63 -3.39 44.95 13.08
CA THR A 63 -4.33 46.02 12.66
C THR A 63 -5.46 45.41 11.79
N PRO A 64 -6.64 46.05 11.61
CA PRO A 64 -7.89 45.35 11.26
C PRO A 64 -7.86 44.71 9.86
N PRO A 65 -8.74 43.72 9.58
CA PRO A 65 -8.42 42.62 8.67
C PRO A 65 -8.42 43.09 7.22
N ALA A 66 -7.24 43.10 6.60
CA ALA A 66 -7.09 43.20 5.16
C ALA A 66 -6.65 41.83 4.62
N TYR A 67 -7.56 41.11 3.96
CA TYR A 67 -7.27 39.82 3.31
C TYR A 67 -6.41 40.02 2.07
N HIS A 68 -5.14 39.64 2.10
CA HIS A 68 -4.19 39.85 0.99
C HIS A 68 -3.70 38.55 0.31
N GLY A 69 -4.36 37.42 0.52
CA GLY A 69 -3.98 36.15 -0.11
C GLY A 69 -5.17 35.43 -0.70
N ILE A 70 -5.24 35.36 -2.03
CA ILE A 70 -6.19 34.51 -2.75
C ILE A 70 -5.39 33.44 -3.48
N GLN A 71 -5.55 32.18 -3.06
CA GLN A 71 -5.03 31.02 -3.77
C GLN A 71 -6.21 30.34 -4.46
N CYS A 72 -6.21 30.35 -5.79
CA CYS A 72 -7.24 29.75 -6.63
C CYS A 72 -6.76 28.37 -7.08
N LEU A 73 -7.45 27.30 -6.66
CA LEU A 73 -7.25 25.95 -7.19
C LEU A 73 -8.33 25.70 -8.25
N LEU A 74 -7.91 25.57 -9.51
CA LEU A 74 -8.74 25.08 -10.61
C LEU A 74 -8.49 23.57 -10.72
N GLN A 75 -9.52 22.75 -10.49
CA GLN A 75 -9.50 21.37 -10.97
C GLN A 75 -9.92 21.38 -12.43
N ASN A 76 -8.98 21.10 -13.34
CA ASN A 76 -9.31 20.73 -14.71
C ASN A 76 -8.50 19.50 -15.12
N SER A 77 -9.18 18.36 -15.15
CA SER A 77 -8.93 17.32 -16.15
C SER A 77 -9.24 17.89 -17.54
N LEU A 78 -8.33 17.73 -18.50
CA LEU A 78 -8.55 17.55 -19.95
C LEU A 78 -7.26 17.85 -20.73
N ARG A 79 -6.89 16.91 -21.62
CA ARG A 79 -5.77 16.97 -22.59
C ARG A 79 -5.88 18.19 -23.51
N PRO A 80 -4.78 18.71 -24.08
CA PRO A 80 -4.84 19.46 -25.33
C PRO A 80 -4.38 18.62 -26.52
N ALA A 81 -5.34 18.33 -27.41
CA ALA A 81 -5.10 18.11 -28.82
C ALA A 81 -4.67 19.43 -29.50
N GLY A 82 -3.93 19.30 -30.59
CA GLY A 82 -3.08 20.35 -31.15
C GLY A 82 -3.78 21.59 -31.73
N LEU A 83 -2.98 22.64 -31.84
CA LEU A 83 -3.20 23.75 -32.76
C LEU A 83 -1.86 24.16 -33.38
N ARG A 84 -1.86 24.13 -34.71
CA ARG A 84 -0.75 24.44 -35.62
C ARG A 84 -0.30 25.90 -35.47
N SER A 85 1.01 26.11 -35.58
CA SER A 85 1.57 27.33 -36.16
C SER A 85 2.65 26.95 -37.17
N VAL A 86 2.44 27.41 -38.39
CA VAL A 86 3.30 27.25 -39.56
C VAL A 86 4.43 28.28 -39.48
N ARG A 87 5.68 27.84 -39.65
CA ARG A 87 6.76 28.56 -40.37
C ARG A 87 7.89 27.58 -40.66
N GLY A 88 8.15 27.38 -41.95
CA GLY A 88 9.03 26.33 -42.45
C GLY A 88 10.52 26.67 -42.42
N SER A 89 11.33 25.63 -42.59
CA SER A 89 12.45 25.64 -43.53
C SER A 89 12.93 24.21 -43.80
N SER A 90 12.78 23.81 -45.07
CA SER A 90 13.63 22.95 -45.89
C SER A 90 14.61 21.96 -45.23
N ARG A 91 14.41 20.66 -45.50
CA ARG A 91 15.45 19.78 -46.09
C ARG A 91 14.85 18.46 -46.61
N LYS A 92 15.14 18.18 -47.88
CA LYS A 92 14.91 16.93 -48.60
C LYS A 92 15.87 15.85 -48.09
N PHE A 93 15.44 14.59 -47.97
CA PHE A 93 16.21 13.43 -48.41
C PHE A 93 15.28 12.25 -48.70
N ALA A 94 15.59 11.55 -49.79
CA ALA A 94 14.77 10.56 -50.46
C ALA A 94 15.07 9.13 -50.02
N GLY A 95 14.02 8.30 -50.04
CA GLY A 95 13.96 6.92 -50.54
C GLY A 95 14.98 5.87 -50.09
N LYS A 96 14.46 4.74 -49.58
CA LYS A 96 14.67 3.42 -50.21
C LYS A 96 13.73 2.36 -49.62
N SER A 97 13.05 1.70 -50.53
CA SER A 97 12.34 0.43 -50.45
C SER A 97 13.26 -0.74 -50.10
N TYR A 98 12.77 -1.73 -49.35
CA TYR A 98 13.14 -3.13 -49.54
C TYR A 98 11.91 -4.04 -49.38
N LEU A 99 11.87 -5.02 -50.29
CA LEU A 99 10.85 -6.02 -50.55
C LEU A 99 11.46 -7.41 -50.24
N LYS A 100 10.58 -8.38 -49.92
CA LYS A 100 10.67 -9.85 -50.11
C LYS A 100 11.05 -10.77 -48.93
N ASN A 101 10.04 -11.59 -48.60
CA ASN A 101 9.95 -13.07 -48.55
C ASN A 101 10.91 -13.92 -47.69
N THR A 102 10.28 -14.76 -46.85
CA THR A 102 10.44 -16.24 -46.71
C THR A 102 9.41 -16.67 -45.64
N ALA A 103 8.40 -17.53 -45.78
CA ALA A 103 8.13 -18.78 -46.48
C ALA A 103 8.72 -20.05 -45.81
N TYR A 104 7.81 -20.85 -45.24
CA TYR A 104 7.81 -22.30 -44.94
C TYR A 104 8.59 -22.89 -43.76
N GLY A 105 7.87 -23.71 -42.99
CA GLY A 105 8.39 -24.73 -42.07
C GLY A 105 7.27 -25.47 -41.33
N ASN A 106 6.66 -26.47 -41.98
CA ASN A 106 5.66 -27.39 -41.44
C ASN A 106 6.30 -28.64 -40.76
N PHE A 107 5.48 -29.28 -39.89
CA PHE A 107 5.44 -30.70 -39.46
C PHE A 107 6.39 -31.21 -38.34
N PRO A 108 6.05 -32.30 -37.60
CA PRO A 108 4.81 -33.10 -37.63
C PRO A 108 4.14 -33.49 -36.30
N ASP A 109 2.87 -33.90 -36.45
CA ASP A 109 2.12 -34.81 -35.58
C ASP A 109 2.80 -36.18 -35.39
N ALA A 110 2.71 -36.73 -34.18
CA ALA A 110 2.57 -38.17 -33.94
C ALA A 110 2.26 -38.42 -32.46
N PHE A 111 1.09 -38.98 -32.16
CA PHE A 111 0.93 -40.31 -31.54
C PHE A 111 -0.52 -40.46 -31.06
N GLY A 112 -1.23 -41.42 -31.67
CA GLY A 112 -2.61 -41.71 -31.38
C GLY A 112 -2.82 -42.80 -30.32
N ILE A 113 -4.13 -42.97 -30.06
CA ILE A 113 -4.88 -44.16 -29.64
C ILE A 113 -4.54 -44.85 -28.31
N ASN A 114 -5.50 -44.82 -27.39
CA ASN A 114 -6.32 -46.01 -27.13
C ASN A 114 -7.70 -45.66 -26.56
N GLU A 115 -8.71 -46.30 -27.14
CA GLU A 115 -10.10 -46.36 -26.68
C GLU A 115 -10.27 -47.35 -25.52
N SER A 116 -11.25 -47.09 -24.64
CA SER A 116 -12.30 -48.06 -24.24
C SER A 116 -13.07 -47.53 -23.02
N GLY A 117 -14.40 -47.58 -23.07
CA GLY A 117 -15.24 -47.19 -21.93
C GLY A 117 -16.69 -46.87 -22.27
N SER A 118 -17.44 -47.91 -22.62
CA SER A 118 -18.91 -47.95 -22.73
C SER A 118 -19.64 -47.41 -21.50
N GLY A 119 -20.76 -46.68 -21.69
CA GLY A 119 -21.75 -46.52 -20.62
C GLY A 119 -22.75 -45.38 -20.76
N GLN A 120 -23.85 -45.66 -21.46
CA GLN A 120 -25.25 -45.27 -21.14
C GLN A 120 -25.61 -43.80 -20.84
N HIS A 121 -26.39 -43.22 -21.77
CA HIS A 121 -27.40 -42.19 -21.49
C HIS A 121 -28.48 -42.70 -20.52
N PRO A 122 -29.09 -41.80 -19.75
CA PRO A 122 -30.45 -41.42 -20.11
C PRO A 122 -30.69 -39.91 -20.16
N GLU A 123 -31.59 -39.54 -21.05
CA GLU A 123 -32.29 -38.26 -21.15
C GLU A 123 -33.04 -37.96 -19.84
N GLU A 124 -33.10 -36.69 -19.43
CA GLU A 124 -34.38 -36.01 -19.16
C GLU A 124 -34.22 -34.53 -18.73
N SER A 125 -35.08 -33.72 -19.37
CA SER A 125 -35.67 -32.47 -18.90
C SER A 125 -34.84 -31.17 -18.91
N GLU A 126 -34.98 -30.46 -20.02
CA GLU A 126 -34.95 -29.00 -20.07
C GLU A 126 -35.99 -28.40 -19.10
N GLN A 127 -35.55 -27.51 -18.22
CA GLN A 127 -36.41 -26.47 -17.65
C GLN A 127 -35.76 -25.11 -17.89
N ASN A 128 -36.25 -24.47 -18.94
CA ASN A 128 -36.11 -23.04 -19.22
C ASN A 128 -36.76 -22.23 -18.09
N LEU A 129 -35.97 -21.45 -17.37
CA LEU A 129 -36.45 -20.25 -16.67
C LEU A 129 -35.60 -19.08 -17.12
N GLY A 130 -36.18 -18.32 -18.06
CA GLY A 130 -35.65 -17.06 -18.54
C GLY A 130 -35.62 -16.01 -17.43
N GLY A 131 -34.50 -15.30 -17.36
CA GLY A 131 -34.33 -14.08 -16.61
C GLY A 131 -33.42 -13.16 -17.43
N GLU A 132 -34.02 -12.37 -18.32
CA GLU A 132 -33.36 -11.31 -19.04
C GLU A 132 -32.90 -10.22 -18.05
N GLY A 133 -31.59 -10.03 -17.95
CA GLY A 133 -30.96 -8.93 -17.25
C GLY A 133 -29.83 -8.39 -18.10
N ASN A 134 -30.16 -7.56 -19.09
CA ASN A 134 -29.20 -6.83 -19.90
C ASN A 134 -28.48 -5.78 -19.04
N GLY A 135 -27.38 -6.18 -18.41
CA GLY A 135 -26.35 -5.25 -17.95
C GLY A 135 -25.32 -5.06 -19.06
N GLU A 136 -25.38 -3.93 -19.77
CA GLU A 136 -24.32 -3.48 -20.68
C GLU A 136 -23.02 -3.29 -19.87
N PHE A 137 -22.18 -4.31 -19.83
CA PHE A 137 -20.76 -4.12 -19.53
C PHE A 137 -20.13 -3.51 -20.77
N GLY A 138 -19.79 -2.22 -20.69
CA GLY A 138 -19.02 -1.54 -21.71
C GLY A 138 -17.75 -2.33 -21.99
N ASN A 139 -17.58 -2.75 -23.25
CA ASN A 139 -16.31 -3.24 -23.77
C ASN A 139 -15.31 -2.08 -23.71
N GLU A 140 -14.56 -1.95 -22.62
CA GLU A 140 -13.25 -1.32 -22.70
C GLU A 140 -12.40 -2.23 -23.60
N GLU A 141 -12.14 -1.75 -24.81
CA GLU A 141 -11.32 -2.42 -25.81
C GLU A 141 -9.99 -2.86 -25.17
N MET A 142 -9.87 -4.16 -24.88
CA MET A 142 -8.56 -4.80 -24.73
C MET A 142 -7.91 -4.73 -26.11
N GLU A 143 -7.07 -3.72 -26.31
CA GLU A 143 -6.24 -3.60 -27.51
C GLU A 143 -5.47 -4.90 -27.73
N ASP A 144 -5.63 -5.44 -28.94
CA ASP A 144 -4.98 -6.64 -29.45
C ASP A 144 -3.46 -6.55 -29.24
N SER A 145 -2.93 -7.53 -28.50
CA SER A 145 -1.64 -7.45 -27.79
C SER A 145 -0.43 -7.90 -28.62
N SER A 146 -0.59 -8.09 -29.93
CA SER A 146 0.47 -8.61 -30.80
C SER A 146 1.41 -7.54 -31.37
N GLU A 147 1.01 -6.26 -31.46
CA GLU A 147 1.88 -5.15 -31.92
C GLU A 147 2.47 -4.29 -30.77
N ALA A 148 1.98 -4.48 -29.54
CA ALA A 148 2.43 -3.76 -28.35
C ALA A 148 3.71 -4.34 -27.69
N GLU A 149 4.35 -5.33 -28.32
CA GLU A 149 5.48 -6.07 -27.75
C GLU A 149 6.80 -5.26 -27.63
N ALA A 150 6.94 -4.09 -28.26
CA ALA A 150 8.27 -3.48 -28.43
C ALA A 150 8.57 -2.18 -27.67
N ASN A 151 7.59 -1.39 -27.20
CA ASN A 151 7.89 -0.05 -26.65
C ASN A 151 7.39 0.14 -25.22
N LEU A 152 8.30 -0.07 -24.26
CA LEU A 152 8.13 0.42 -22.91
C LEU A 152 8.11 1.95 -22.90
N LYS A 153 7.21 2.54 -22.10
CA LYS A 153 7.23 3.99 -21.87
C LYS A 153 8.53 4.37 -21.17
N PRO A 154 9.19 5.49 -21.54
CA PRO A 154 10.34 6.02 -20.82
C PRO A 154 10.06 6.19 -19.32
N GLY A 155 11.04 5.89 -18.48
CA GLY A 155 10.90 5.98 -17.03
C GLY A 155 11.62 4.88 -16.28
N LEU A 156 11.42 4.87 -14.96
CA LEU A 156 12.04 3.94 -14.04
C LEU A 156 11.09 2.78 -13.74
N TYR A 157 11.50 1.55 -14.05
CA TYR A 157 10.75 0.34 -13.78
C TYR A 157 11.28 -0.34 -12.52
N LEU A 158 10.44 -0.52 -11.51
CA LEU A 158 10.81 -1.24 -10.28
C LEU A 158 10.40 -2.70 -10.46
N VAL A 159 11.39 -3.60 -10.61
CA VAL A 159 11.12 -4.98 -11.00
C VAL A 159 11.41 -5.93 -9.85
N GLY A 160 10.35 -6.58 -9.34
CA GLY A 160 10.50 -7.63 -8.34
C GLY A 160 11.20 -8.87 -8.90
N THR A 161 12.25 -9.33 -8.22
CA THR A 161 13.01 -10.54 -8.56
C THR A 161 12.61 -11.73 -7.66
N PRO A 162 12.85 -12.98 -8.10
CA PRO A 162 12.71 -14.16 -7.25
C PRO A 162 13.36 -14.05 -5.87
N ILE A 163 12.73 -14.63 -4.84
CA ILE A 163 13.28 -14.72 -3.47
C ILE A 163 13.94 -16.07 -3.14
N GLY A 164 13.94 -17.01 -4.09
CA GLY A 164 14.47 -18.35 -3.89
C GLY A 164 14.32 -19.26 -5.10
N ASN A 165 13.12 -19.30 -5.69
CA ASN A 165 12.81 -20.06 -6.89
C ASN A 165 12.78 -19.18 -8.13
N LEU A 166 13.57 -19.53 -9.15
CA LEU A 166 13.60 -18.78 -10.41
C LEU A 166 12.23 -18.69 -11.08
N GLU A 167 11.37 -19.70 -10.92
CA GLU A 167 10.01 -19.75 -11.48
C GLU A 167 9.07 -18.67 -10.93
N ASP A 168 9.40 -18.03 -9.80
CA ASP A 168 8.57 -16.99 -9.19
C ASP A 168 8.62 -15.65 -9.97
N ILE A 169 9.47 -15.54 -11.00
CA ILE A 169 9.55 -14.33 -11.82
C ILE A 169 8.30 -14.18 -12.71
N THR A 170 7.79 -12.96 -12.85
CA THR A 170 6.64 -12.72 -13.72
C THR A 170 7.05 -12.59 -15.19
N LEU A 171 6.17 -12.99 -16.12
CA LEU A 171 6.38 -12.78 -17.56
C LEU A 171 6.59 -11.29 -17.89
N ARG A 172 5.91 -10.40 -17.16
CA ARG A 172 6.07 -8.95 -17.31
C ARG A 172 7.44 -8.46 -16.86
N ALA A 173 7.98 -9.00 -15.77
CA ALA A 173 9.35 -8.72 -15.34
C ALA A 173 10.36 -9.14 -16.41
N LEU A 174 10.21 -10.33 -16.99
CA LEU A 174 11.08 -10.81 -18.07
C LEU A 174 11.05 -9.88 -19.29
N ARG A 175 9.86 -9.49 -19.75
CA ARG A 175 9.71 -8.52 -20.85
C ARG A 175 10.39 -7.19 -20.52
N VAL A 176 10.15 -6.64 -19.33
CA VAL A 176 10.74 -5.36 -18.91
C VAL A 176 12.26 -5.42 -18.88
N LEU A 177 12.83 -6.47 -18.29
CA LEU A 177 14.27 -6.62 -18.19
C LEU A 177 14.92 -6.83 -19.56
N LYS A 178 14.25 -7.50 -20.52
CA LYS A 178 14.73 -7.67 -21.90
C LYS A 178 14.65 -6.39 -22.73
N SER A 179 13.70 -5.51 -22.46
CA SER A 179 13.46 -4.30 -23.25
C SER A 179 14.05 -3.01 -22.66
N ALA A 180 14.46 -3.01 -21.38
CA ALA A 180 15.09 -1.85 -20.76
C ALA A 180 16.43 -1.49 -21.44
N THR A 181 16.81 -0.22 -21.41
CA THR A 181 18.12 0.23 -21.95
C THR A 181 19.27 -0.13 -21.00
N LEU A 182 19.00 -0.19 -19.70
CA LEU A 182 19.97 -0.51 -18.66
C LEU A 182 19.26 -1.04 -17.41
N ILE A 183 19.88 -2.03 -16.78
CA ILE A 183 19.49 -2.56 -15.47
C ILE A 183 20.38 -1.95 -14.38
N LEU A 184 19.76 -1.39 -13.35
CA LEU A 184 20.34 -0.98 -12.09
C LEU A 184 20.16 -2.15 -11.13
N ALA A 185 21.24 -2.83 -10.77
CA ALA A 185 21.19 -4.01 -9.91
C ALA A 185 21.95 -3.78 -8.61
N GLU A 186 21.40 -4.18 -7.47
CA GLU A 186 22.08 -4.11 -6.17
C GLU A 186 23.47 -4.79 -6.23
N ASP A 187 23.52 -6.09 -6.52
CA ASP A 187 24.74 -6.81 -6.87
C ASP A 187 24.66 -7.36 -8.31
N THR A 188 25.56 -6.88 -9.17
CA THR A 188 25.67 -7.37 -10.56
C THR A 188 26.14 -8.81 -10.66
N ARG A 189 26.87 -9.32 -9.67
CA ARG A 189 27.31 -10.72 -9.62
C ARG A 189 26.13 -11.63 -9.33
N HIS A 190 25.28 -11.25 -8.37
CA HIS A 190 24.09 -12.02 -8.03
C HIS A 190 23.08 -12.01 -9.20
N SER A 191 22.70 -10.82 -9.65
CA SER A 191 21.75 -10.66 -10.75
C SER A 191 22.23 -11.30 -12.06
N SER A 192 23.53 -11.39 -12.33
CA SER A 192 24.05 -12.06 -13.54
C SER A 192 23.57 -13.50 -13.72
N ARG A 193 23.31 -14.24 -12.62
CA ARG A 193 22.78 -15.61 -12.67
C ARG A 193 21.35 -15.63 -13.18
N LEU A 194 20.51 -14.73 -12.65
CA LEU A 194 19.13 -14.54 -13.08
C LEU A 194 19.06 -14.12 -14.56
N LEU A 195 19.83 -13.09 -14.92
CA LEU A 195 19.84 -12.56 -16.29
C LEU A 195 20.30 -13.61 -17.30
N ARG A 196 21.33 -14.39 -16.96
CA ARG A 196 21.81 -15.49 -17.82
C ARG A 196 20.78 -16.60 -17.96
N HIS A 197 20.12 -17.00 -16.88
CA HIS A 197 19.11 -18.06 -16.90
C HIS A 197 17.96 -17.75 -17.89
N TYR A 198 17.57 -16.47 -17.99
CA TYR A 198 16.48 -16.02 -18.84
C TYR A 198 16.89 -15.41 -20.20
N ASP A 199 18.15 -15.56 -20.60
CA ASP A 199 18.77 -14.94 -21.79
C ASP A 199 18.47 -13.43 -21.90
N ILE A 200 18.65 -12.71 -20.79
CA ILE A 200 18.53 -11.26 -20.74
C ILE A 200 19.91 -10.65 -21.02
N ARG A 201 20.02 -9.92 -22.13
CA ARG A 201 21.29 -9.34 -22.62
C ARG A 201 21.45 -7.86 -22.29
N THR A 202 20.45 -7.26 -21.66
CA THR A 202 20.47 -5.87 -21.23
C THR A 202 21.66 -5.60 -20.32
N PRO A 203 22.44 -4.53 -20.56
CA PRO A 203 23.58 -4.22 -19.70
C PRO A 203 23.11 -3.92 -18.28
N ALA A 204 23.88 -4.36 -17.29
CA ALA A 204 23.61 -4.11 -15.88
C ALA A 204 24.78 -3.35 -15.24
N ILE A 205 24.47 -2.37 -14.39
CA ILE A 205 25.43 -1.68 -13.53
C ILE A 205 25.03 -1.81 -12.06
N SER A 206 26.01 -1.73 -11.16
CA SER A 206 25.75 -1.78 -9.72
C SER A 206 25.03 -0.52 -9.22
N TYR A 207 23.99 -0.70 -8.43
CA TYR A 207 23.22 0.37 -7.80
C TYR A 207 22.82 -0.10 -6.40
N HIS A 208 23.64 0.23 -5.41
CA HIS A 208 23.52 -0.26 -4.05
C HIS A 208 23.61 0.89 -3.04
N LYS A 209 23.22 0.63 -1.79
CA LYS A 209 23.12 1.65 -0.73
C LYS A 209 24.35 2.55 -0.56
N PHE A 210 25.56 2.03 -0.81
CA PHE A 210 26.80 2.83 -0.69
C PHE A 210 27.12 3.73 -1.88
N ASN A 211 26.47 3.54 -3.04
CA ASN A 211 26.73 4.32 -4.26
C ASN A 211 25.48 5.02 -4.82
N GLU A 212 24.29 4.74 -4.26
CA GLU A 212 23.03 5.26 -4.78
C GLU A 212 23.02 6.79 -4.86
N MET A 213 23.49 7.47 -3.81
CA MET A 213 23.62 8.93 -3.76
C MET A 213 24.57 9.47 -4.83
N ALA A 214 25.69 8.78 -5.08
CA ALA A 214 26.68 9.22 -6.06
C ALA A 214 26.23 8.96 -7.51
N ARG A 215 25.29 8.03 -7.72
CA ARG A 215 24.78 7.64 -9.03
C ARG A 215 23.42 8.24 -9.35
N GLU A 216 22.74 8.82 -8.36
CA GLU A 216 21.38 9.35 -8.49
C GLU A 216 21.27 10.37 -9.64
N ASP A 217 22.12 11.39 -9.67
CA ASP A 217 22.10 12.42 -10.72
C ASP A 217 22.30 11.84 -12.12
N LEU A 218 23.24 10.89 -12.26
CA LEU A 218 23.52 10.22 -13.52
C LEU A 218 22.32 9.40 -14.00
N VAL A 219 21.69 8.66 -13.09
CA VAL A 219 20.49 7.86 -13.40
C VAL A 219 19.33 8.77 -13.80
N LEU A 220 19.12 9.85 -13.03
CA LEU A 220 18.04 10.81 -13.29
C LEU A 220 18.22 11.54 -14.62
N GLU A 221 19.45 11.88 -14.99
CA GLU A 221 19.75 12.48 -16.29
C GLU A 221 19.38 11.55 -17.44
N ARG A 222 19.71 10.26 -17.34
CA ARG A 222 19.33 9.25 -18.35
C ARG A 222 17.83 9.12 -18.47
N LEU A 223 17.12 9.07 -17.35
CA LEU A 223 15.65 9.03 -17.34
C LEU A 223 15.03 10.27 -18.01
N ARG A 224 15.55 11.47 -17.75
CA ARG A 224 15.10 12.72 -18.40
C ARG A 224 15.34 12.75 -19.90
N ARG A 225 16.32 12.00 -20.40
CA ARG A 225 16.58 11.83 -21.83
C ARG A 225 15.59 10.86 -22.51
N GLY A 226 14.65 10.30 -21.76
CA GLY A 226 13.66 9.38 -22.28
C GLY A 226 14.12 7.91 -22.30
N GLU A 227 15.13 7.55 -21.50
CA GLU A 227 15.55 6.16 -21.37
C GLU A 227 14.60 5.33 -20.49
N VAL A 228 14.65 4.01 -20.69
CA VAL A 228 13.91 3.01 -19.91
C VAL A 228 14.89 2.27 -19.01
N LEU A 229 14.88 2.60 -17.72
CA LEU A 229 15.77 1.95 -16.75
C LEU A 229 14.99 0.97 -15.90
N ALA A 230 15.54 -0.22 -15.66
CA ALA A 230 14.97 -1.19 -14.72
C ALA A 230 15.81 -1.24 -13.45
N LEU A 231 15.20 -1.10 -12.29
CA LEU A 231 15.82 -1.31 -10.98
C LEU A 231 15.41 -2.67 -10.43
N ILE A 232 16.39 -3.46 -10.00
CA ILE A 232 16.23 -4.74 -9.31
C ILE A 232 17.04 -4.76 -8.03
N SER A 233 16.51 -5.43 -7.00
CA SER A 233 17.31 -5.87 -5.85
C SER A 233 17.73 -7.33 -6.03
N ASP A 234 18.60 -7.79 -5.14
CA ASP A 234 19.11 -9.16 -5.14
C ASP A 234 17.99 -10.20 -5.01
N ALA A 235 16.94 -9.87 -4.26
CA ALA A 235 15.77 -10.72 -4.09
C ALA A 235 14.54 -9.88 -3.71
N GLY A 236 13.40 -10.15 -4.35
CA GLY A 236 12.13 -9.52 -4.01
C GLY A 236 11.97 -8.12 -4.61
N MET A 237 11.25 -7.25 -3.90
CA MET A 237 10.83 -5.94 -4.41
C MET A 237 11.87 -4.85 -4.08
N PRO A 238 12.49 -4.19 -5.07
CA PRO A 238 13.46 -3.13 -4.82
C PRO A 238 12.85 -1.96 -4.04
N GLY A 239 13.67 -1.35 -3.18
CA GLY A 239 13.25 -0.27 -2.28
C GLY A 239 12.60 -0.71 -0.96
N ILE A 240 12.37 -2.01 -0.74
CA ILE A 240 11.82 -2.55 0.51
C ILE A 240 12.92 -3.31 1.28
N SER A 241 13.51 -2.66 2.29
CA SER A 241 14.74 -3.13 2.98
C SER A 241 15.99 -3.24 2.09
N ASP A 242 15.86 -2.82 0.83
CA ASP A 242 16.87 -2.82 -0.22
C ASP A 242 17.11 -1.37 -0.74
N PRO A 243 18.21 -1.10 -1.47
CA PRO A 243 18.41 0.19 -2.15
C PRO A 243 17.27 0.51 -3.14
N GLY A 244 17.08 1.81 -3.44
CA GLY A 244 16.14 2.25 -4.48
C GLY A 244 15.13 3.31 -4.06
N SER A 245 14.81 3.44 -2.77
CA SER A 245 13.82 4.43 -2.32
C SER A 245 14.24 5.87 -2.63
N ALA A 246 15.55 6.15 -2.60
CA ALA A 246 16.12 7.47 -2.91
C ALA A 246 15.87 7.86 -4.39
N ILE A 247 16.23 7.00 -5.35
CA ILE A 247 16.01 7.29 -6.77
C ILE A 247 14.52 7.37 -7.12
N VAL A 248 13.66 6.55 -6.52
CA VAL A 248 12.20 6.66 -6.72
C VAL A 248 11.71 8.04 -6.30
N ARG A 249 12.15 8.51 -5.13
CA ARG A 249 11.83 9.87 -4.66
C ARG A 249 12.34 10.93 -5.63
N ALA A 250 13.60 10.84 -6.07
CA ALA A 250 14.17 11.79 -7.02
C ALA A 250 13.42 11.80 -8.37
N CYS A 251 12.94 10.64 -8.84
CA CYS A 251 12.10 10.55 -10.04
C CYS A 251 10.78 11.28 -9.85
N VAL A 252 10.09 11.05 -8.73
CA VAL A 252 8.82 11.73 -8.41
C VAL A 252 9.02 13.25 -8.31
N GLU A 253 10.06 13.70 -7.62
CA GLU A 253 10.38 15.13 -7.49
C GLU A 253 10.73 15.77 -8.85
N ALA A 254 11.32 15.00 -9.77
CA ALA A 254 11.66 15.43 -11.12
C ALA A 254 10.54 15.20 -12.16
N ASN A 255 9.37 14.73 -11.74
CA ASN A 255 8.25 14.39 -12.63
C ASN A 255 8.63 13.37 -13.74
N VAL A 256 9.45 12.39 -13.36
CA VAL A 256 9.80 11.20 -14.15
C VAL A 256 8.86 10.07 -13.77
N ASP A 257 8.31 9.37 -14.77
CA ASP A 257 7.41 8.26 -14.54
C ASP A 257 8.12 7.08 -13.85
N VAL A 258 7.43 6.50 -12.85
CA VAL A 258 7.87 5.31 -12.13
C VAL A 258 6.83 4.21 -12.30
N PHE A 259 7.25 3.05 -12.78
CA PHE A 259 6.41 1.91 -13.11
C PHE A 259 6.73 0.71 -12.19
N PRO A 260 5.94 0.46 -11.14
CA PRO A 260 6.11 -0.74 -10.33
C PRO A 260 5.64 -1.99 -11.09
N ILE A 261 6.49 -3.01 -11.14
CA ILE A 261 6.17 -4.34 -11.64
C ILE A 261 5.95 -5.27 -10.45
N PRO A 262 4.70 -5.70 -10.17
CA PRO A 262 4.42 -6.66 -9.12
C PRO A 262 5.28 -7.91 -9.28
N GLY A 263 5.73 -8.44 -8.15
CA GLY A 263 6.59 -9.60 -8.10
C GLY A 263 6.68 -10.17 -6.68
N PRO A 264 7.56 -11.16 -6.49
CA PRO A 264 7.70 -11.87 -5.23
C PRO A 264 8.05 -10.94 -4.05
N SER A 265 7.47 -11.23 -2.87
CA SER A 265 7.75 -10.52 -1.64
C SER A 265 7.74 -11.49 -0.46
N ALA A 266 8.90 -11.65 0.19
CA ALA A 266 9.01 -12.53 1.35
C ALA A 266 8.04 -12.13 2.48
N VAL A 267 7.76 -10.83 2.65
CA VAL A 267 6.81 -10.31 3.66
C VAL A 267 5.42 -10.89 3.45
N VAL A 268 4.85 -10.70 2.25
CA VAL A 268 3.48 -11.11 1.95
C VAL A 268 3.39 -12.62 1.90
N THR A 269 4.35 -13.29 1.24
CA THR A 269 4.42 -14.76 1.17
C THR A 269 4.46 -15.38 2.57
N ALA A 270 5.27 -14.84 3.47
CA ALA A 270 5.34 -15.36 4.84
C ALA A 270 4.05 -15.10 5.63
N LEU A 271 3.47 -13.90 5.47
CA LEU A 271 2.28 -13.49 6.20
C LEU A 271 1.06 -14.35 5.84
N VAL A 272 0.78 -14.56 4.55
CA VAL A 272 -0.41 -15.33 4.12
C VAL A 272 -0.34 -16.79 4.54
N ALA A 273 0.87 -17.37 4.60
CA ALA A 273 1.09 -18.71 5.07
C ALA A 273 1.24 -18.81 6.61
N SER A 274 1.34 -17.69 7.34
CA SER A 274 1.62 -17.72 8.79
C SER A 274 0.48 -18.31 9.62
N GLY A 275 -0.77 -18.23 9.16
CA GLY A 275 -1.96 -18.58 9.94
C GLY A 275 -2.35 -17.53 10.99
N LEU A 276 -1.74 -16.34 10.93
CA LEU A 276 -2.09 -15.19 11.76
C LEU A 276 -3.01 -14.21 11.00
N PRO A 277 -3.73 -13.30 11.69
CA PRO A 277 -4.58 -12.30 11.06
C PRO A 277 -3.83 -11.47 10.02
N THR A 278 -4.46 -11.25 8.86
CA THR A 278 -3.87 -10.55 7.70
C THR A 278 -4.61 -9.28 7.30
N GLU A 279 -5.65 -8.90 8.04
CA GLU A 279 -6.48 -7.71 7.81
C GLU A 279 -5.67 -6.44 7.98
N GLU A 280 -4.85 -6.40 9.03
CA GLU A 280 -3.89 -5.32 9.29
C GLU A 280 -2.56 -5.93 9.70
N PHE A 281 -1.47 -5.48 9.08
CA PHE A 281 -0.12 -5.85 9.46
C PHE A 281 0.84 -4.67 9.34
N SER A 282 1.92 -4.73 10.13
CA SER A 282 3.04 -3.79 10.05
C SER A 282 4.29 -4.54 9.66
N PHE A 283 4.89 -4.16 8.53
CA PHE A 283 6.22 -4.61 8.18
C PHE A 283 7.27 -3.72 8.86
N VAL A 284 8.08 -4.33 9.72
CA VAL A 284 9.10 -3.64 10.52
C VAL A 284 10.48 -3.66 9.85
N GLY A 285 10.72 -4.65 8.99
CA GLY A 285 12.05 -4.92 8.44
C GLY A 285 13.00 -5.48 9.49
N PHE A 286 14.28 -5.12 9.40
CA PHE A 286 15.31 -5.55 10.35
C PHE A 286 15.27 -4.71 11.62
N LEU A 287 15.32 -5.38 12.77
CA LEU A 287 15.43 -4.69 14.05
C LEU A 287 16.78 -3.96 14.21
N PRO A 288 16.80 -2.80 14.91
CA PRO A 288 18.03 -2.07 15.18
C PRO A 288 19.11 -2.93 15.87
N ALA A 289 20.37 -2.74 15.47
CA ALA A 289 21.49 -3.44 16.09
C ALA A 289 21.67 -3.04 17.58
N GLN A 290 21.48 -1.75 17.88
CA GLN A 290 21.61 -1.22 19.23
C GLN A 290 20.47 -1.68 20.13
N SER A 291 20.81 -2.24 21.30
CA SER A 291 19.85 -2.88 22.21
C SER A 291 18.73 -1.94 22.66
N SER A 292 19.08 -0.73 23.09
CA SER A 292 18.10 0.26 23.56
C SER A 292 17.11 0.67 22.46
N SER A 293 17.59 0.91 21.24
CA SER A 293 16.75 1.23 20.08
C SER A 293 15.86 0.05 19.67
N ARG A 294 16.38 -1.18 19.74
CA ARG A 294 15.62 -2.39 19.45
C ARG A 294 14.50 -2.61 20.46
N GLN A 295 14.79 -2.51 21.76
CA GLN A 295 13.78 -2.62 22.82
C GLN A 295 12.67 -1.58 22.66
N LYS A 296 13.02 -0.32 22.35
CA LYS A 296 12.02 0.72 22.06
C LYS A 296 11.14 0.36 20.86
N ARG A 297 11.73 -0.14 19.77
CA ARG A 297 10.97 -0.54 18.57
C ARG A 297 10.05 -1.73 18.84
N LEU A 298 10.51 -2.70 19.62
CA LEU A 298 9.73 -3.88 20.03
C LEU A 298 8.58 -3.50 20.97
N ALA A 299 8.80 -2.57 21.91
CA ALA A 299 7.74 -2.07 22.78
C ALA A 299 6.60 -1.41 21.98
N ILE A 300 6.92 -0.62 20.95
CA ILE A 300 5.92 -0.08 20.03
C ILE A 300 5.18 -1.22 19.32
N ALA A 301 5.92 -2.15 18.70
CA ALA A 301 5.34 -3.27 17.96
C ALA A 301 4.42 -4.16 18.83
N ALA A 302 4.78 -4.37 20.10
CA ALA A 302 4.01 -5.20 21.03
C ALA A 302 2.65 -4.59 21.42
N SER A 303 2.51 -3.26 21.29
CA SER A 303 1.28 -2.52 21.59
C SER A 303 0.29 -2.46 20.42
N GLU A 304 0.72 -2.84 19.21
CA GLU A 304 -0.09 -2.79 18.00
C GLU A 304 -1.04 -4.00 17.91
N SER A 305 -2.28 -3.77 17.46
CA SER A 305 -3.24 -4.85 17.17
C SER A 305 -2.97 -5.56 15.85
N ALA A 306 -2.25 -4.90 14.93
CA ALA A 306 -1.87 -5.44 13.65
C ALA A 306 -0.77 -6.51 13.81
N THR A 307 -0.78 -7.53 12.96
CA THR A 307 0.29 -8.55 12.90
C THR A 307 1.62 -7.88 12.56
N GLN A 308 2.70 -8.26 13.23
CA GLN A 308 4.02 -7.65 13.07
C GLN A 308 4.94 -8.58 12.28
N VAL A 309 5.56 -8.09 11.21
CA VAL A 309 6.47 -8.87 10.34
C VAL A 309 7.88 -8.31 10.40
N PHE A 310 8.86 -9.17 10.67
CA PHE A 310 10.27 -8.82 10.82
C PHE A 310 11.15 -9.67 9.91
N TYR A 311 12.22 -9.08 9.39
CA TYR A 311 13.33 -9.85 8.85
C TYR A 311 14.36 -10.12 9.95
N VAL A 312 14.86 -11.36 9.99
CA VAL A 312 15.72 -11.84 11.07
C VAL A 312 16.98 -12.49 10.49
N PRO A 313 18.18 -11.97 10.78
CA PRO A 313 19.41 -12.68 10.45
C PRO A 313 19.47 -14.00 11.24
N PRO A 314 19.83 -15.14 10.61
CA PRO A 314 19.74 -16.45 11.24
C PRO A 314 20.54 -16.55 12.55
N HIS A 315 21.75 -15.98 12.55
CA HIS A 315 22.63 -15.93 13.72
C HIS A 315 22.12 -15.05 14.87
N LYS A 316 21.06 -14.25 14.66
CA LYS A 316 20.43 -13.40 15.67
C LYS A 316 19.06 -13.92 16.13
N LEU A 317 18.55 -15.01 15.55
CA LEU A 317 17.19 -15.48 15.81
C LEU A 317 16.93 -15.70 17.30
N ILE A 318 17.79 -16.44 17.99
CA ILE A 318 17.65 -16.72 19.43
C ILE A 318 17.57 -15.42 20.23
N LYS A 319 18.50 -14.48 19.98
CA LYS A 319 18.54 -13.20 20.69
C LYS A 319 17.31 -12.33 20.43
N ILE A 320 16.82 -12.33 19.19
CA ILE A 320 15.61 -11.59 18.82
C ILE A 320 14.38 -12.23 19.45
N LEU A 321 14.28 -13.56 19.50
CA LEU A 321 13.19 -14.25 20.20
C LEU A 321 13.16 -13.93 21.69
N GLU A 322 14.31 -13.89 22.37
CA GLU A 322 14.41 -13.46 23.78
C GLU A 322 13.94 -12.01 23.99
N ASP A 323 14.37 -11.10 23.12
CA ASP A 323 13.96 -9.69 23.18
C ASP A 323 12.45 -9.55 22.85
N CYS A 324 11.92 -10.35 21.93
CA CYS A 324 10.48 -10.42 21.62
C CYS A 324 9.67 -10.97 22.78
N ILE A 325 10.11 -12.04 23.46
CA ILE A 325 9.43 -12.57 24.65
C ILE A 325 9.34 -11.49 25.73
N SER A 326 10.42 -10.74 25.93
CA SER A 326 10.47 -9.64 26.91
C SER A 326 9.47 -8.51 26.60
N ALA A 327 9.16 -8.26 25.32
CA ALA A 327 8.27 -7.18 24.89
C ALA A 327 6.81 -7.62 24.65
N PHE A 328 6.60 -8.76 24.00
CA PHE A 328 5.29 -9.27 23.57
C PHE A 328 4.64 -10.24 24.56
N GLY A 329 5.45 -10.83 25.46
CA GLY A 329 5.08 -11.94 26.32
C GLY A 329 5.37 -13.32 25.71
N SER A 330 5.68 -14.30 26.55
CA SER A 330 6.08 -15.66 26.14
C SER A 330 5.01 -16.43 25.36
N SER A 331 3.73 -16.18 25.66
CA SER A 331 2.59 -16.87 25.06
C SER A 331 2.13 -16.30 23.72
N ARG A 332 2.68 -15.17 23.25
CA ARG A 332 2.26 -14.55 21.99
C ARG A 332 2.49 -15.51 20.83
N ARG A 333 1.49 -15.71 19.97
CA ARG A 333 1.62 -16.58 18.80
C ARG A 333 2.56 -15.95 17.77
N CYS A 334 3.34 -16.79 17.12
CA CYS A 334 4.23 -16.40 16.05
C CYS A 334 4.36 -17.52 14.99
N ALA A 335 4.87 -17.13 13.84
CA ALA A 335 5.36 -18.02 12.81
C ALA A 335 6.80 -17.65 12.44
N VAL A 336 7.63 -18.66 12.20
CA VAL A 336 8.99 -18.51 11.67
C VAL A 336 9.02 -19.15 10.30
N ALA A 337 9.03 -18.30 9.27
CA ALA A 337 9.15 -18.71 7.88
C ALA A 337 10.62 -18.69 7.46
N ARG A 338 11.12 -19.81 6.93
CA ARG A 338 12.52 -19.98 6.57
C ARG A 338 12.65 -20.39 5.12
N GLU A 339 13.67 -19.87 4.46
CA GLU A 339 14.08 -20.30 3.11
C GLU A 339 12.89 -20.34 2.13
N LEU A 340 12.06 -19.28 2.18
CA LEU A 340 10.86 -19.16 1.36
C LEU A 340 11.18 -19.38 -0.12
N THR A 341 10.35 -20.20 -0.76
CA THR A 341 10.42 -20.69 -2.13
C THR A 341 11.69 -21.49 -2.49
N LYS A 342 12.58 -21.78 -1.52
CA LYS A 342 13.77 -22.60 -1.75
C LYS A 342 13.52 -24.07 -1.39
N LEU A 343 14.50 -24.92 -1.67
CA LEU A 343 14.43 -26.38 -1.42
C LEU A 343 14.11 -26.75 0.05
N HIS A 344 14.52 -25.92 1.01
CA HIS A 344 14.34 -26.14 2.44
C HIS A 344 13.30 -25.20 3.06
N GLU A 345 12.30 -24.79 2.28
CA GLU A 345 11.19 -23.98 2.77
C GLU A 345 10.54 -24.62 4.01
N GLU A 346 10.33 -23.80 5.04
CA GLU A 346 9.74 -24.24 6.29
C GLU A 346 8.89 -23.14 6.93
N PHE A 347 7.72 -23.53 7.46
CA PHE A 347 6.90 -22.71 8.33
C PHE A 347 6.74 -23.36 9.70
N TRP A 348 7.46 -22.85 10.69
CA TRP A 348 7.23 -23.20 12.09
C TRP A 348 6.17 -22.27 12.70
N ARG A 349 5.26 -22.80 13.54
CA ARG A 349 4.18 -22.03 14.20
C ARG A 349 4.03 -22.46 15.65
N GLY A 350 3.76 -21.51 16.54
CA GLY A 350 3.57 -21.76 17.96
C GLY A 350 3.61 -20.46 18.77
N SER A 351 3.90 -20.54 20.06
CA SER A 351 4.20 -19.36 20.88
C SER A 351 5.67 -18.94 20.75
N LEU A 352 5.99 -17.69 21.14
CA LEU A 352 7.38 -17.21 21.17
C LEU A 352 8.30 -18.08 22.05
N ASP A 353 7.80 -18.60 23.18
CA ASP A 353 8.57 -19.48 24.06
C ASP A 353 8.85 -20.85 23.43
N GLN A 354 7.86 -21.43 22.74
CA GLN A 354 8.03 -22.65 21.97
C GLN A 354 9.05 -22.45 20.84
N ALA A 355 9.01 -21.29 20.17
CA ALA A 355 9.96 -20.95 19.12
C ALA A 355 11.39 -20.88 19.67
N LEU A 356 11.55 -20.22 20.82
CA LEU A 356 12.87 -20.10 21.46
C LEU A 356 13.43 -21.47 21.84
N THR A 357 12.59 -22.35 22.38
CA THR A 357 12.98 -23.72 22.73
C THR A 357 13.41 -24.51 21.50
N GLU A 358 12.60 -24.49 20.44
CA GLU A 358 12.89 -25.19 19.17
C GLU A 358 14.20 -24.70 18.52
N PHE A 359 14.38 -23.39 18.39
CA PHE A 359 15.54 -22.86 17.67
C PHE A 359 16.82 -22.78 18.52
N LYS A 360 16.75 -23.06 19.83
CA LYS A 360 17.91 -23.35 20.68
C LYS A 360 18.48 -24.75 20.43
N THR A 361 17.63 -25.73 20.13
CA THR A 361 18.07 -27.11 19.83
C THR A 361 18.44 -27.25 18.35
N ARG A 362 17.65 -26.64 17.45
CA ARG A 362 17.86 -26.66 16.01
C ARG A 362 18.31 -25.30 15.51
N SER A 363 19.60 -25.16 15.24
CA SER A 363 20.15 -23.90 14.72
C SER A 363 19.48 -23.51 13.40
N ALA A 364 18.82 -22.36 13.36
CA ALA A 364 18.26 -21.85 12.13
C ALA A 364 19.37 -21.36 11.17
N ARG A 365 19.25 -21.75 9.91
CA ARG A 365 20.09 -21.27 8.79
C ARG A 365 19.19 -20.69 7.69
N GLY A 366 19.81 -19.91 6.82
CA GLY A 366 19.15 -19.28 5.69
C GLY A 366 18.50 -17.94 6.03
N GLU A 367 17.59 -17.52 5.18
CA GLU A 367 16.78 -16.32 5.34
C GLU A 367 15.54 -16.61 6.17
N ILE A 368 15.20 -15.68 7.07
CA ILE A 368 14.13 -15.86 8.05
C ILE A 368 13.22 -14.64 8.08
N THR A 369 11.93 -14.89 7.93
CA THR A 369 10.86 -13.92 8.19
C THR A 369 10.10 -14.37 9.45
N LEU A 370 10.09 -13.52 10.47
CA LEU A 370 9.39 -13.75 11.73
C LEU A 370 8.09 -12.95 11.72
N ILE A 371 6.97 -13.63 11.96
CA ILE A 371 5.63 -13.04 12.02
C ILE A 371 5.13 -13.21 13.45
N ILE A 372 4.71 -12.14 14.11
CA ILE A 372 4.22 -12.15 15.48
C ILE A 372 2.81 -11.59 15.49
N GLU A 373 1.90 -12.27 16.17
CA GLU A 373 0.52 -11.84 16.34
C GLU A 373 0.44 -10.46 17.01
N GLY A 374 -0.47 -9.61 16.54
CA GLY A 374 -0.78 -8.35 17.21
C GLY A 374 -1.46 -8.56 18.57
N VAL A 375 -1.60 -7.51 19.37
CA VAL A 375 -2.31 -7.62 20.66
C VAL A 375 -3.82 -7.75 20.41
N CYS A 376 -4.44 -8.77 21.01
CA CYS A 376 -5.88 -8.87 21.02
C CYS A 376 -6.46 -7.76 21.93
N LYS A 377 -7.05 -6.73 21.31
CA LYS A 377 -7.68 -5.61 22.05
C LYS A 377 -8.89 -6.06 22.87
N GLU A 378 -9.47 -7.22 22.57
CA GLU A 378 -10.61 -7.75 23.31
C GLU A 378 -10.29 -8.13 24.77
N SER A 379 -9.03 -8.46 25.05
CA SER A 379 -8.53 -8.83 26.39
C SER A 379 -8.43 -7.64 27.35
N GLN A 380 -8.42 -6.39 26.86
CA GLN A 380 -8.41 -5.20 27.72
C GLN A 380 -9.79 -4.86 28.31
N HIS A 381 -10.88 -5.41 27.74
CA HIS A 381 -12.24 -5.21 28.25
C HIS A 381 -12.72 -6.32 29.21
N GLN A 382 -11.88 -7.31 29.53
CA GLN A 382 -12.23 -8.43 30.41
C GLN A 382 -11.62 -8.34 31.82
N LEU A 383 -10.69 -7.41 32.08
CA LEU A 383 -10.01 -7.27 33.37
C LEU A 383 -10.61 -6.19 34.28
N VAL A 384 -11.87 -5.77 34.05
CA VAL A 384 -12.54 -4.96 35.07
C VAL A 384 -13.13 -5.93 36.08
N ASP A 385 -12.65 -5.84 37.32
CA ASP A 385 -13.14 -6.65 38.43
C ASP A 385 -14.66 -6.48 38.56
N GLU A 386 -15.37 -7.60 38.59
CA GLU A 386 -16.84 -7.61 38.67
C GLU A 386 -17.32 -6.92 39.97
N ASP A 387 -16.53 -7.00 41.04
CA ASP A 387 -16.85 -6.33 42.30
C ASP A 387 -16.68 -4.81 42.21
N GLU A 388 -15.72 -4.33 41.42
CA GLU A 388 -15.54 -2.92 41.10
C GLU A 388 -16.71 -2.39 40.26
N LEU A 389 -17.16 -3.17 39.27
CA LEU A 389 -18.35 -2.86 38.46
C LEU A 389 -19.61 -2.79 39.32
N ARG A 390 -19.81 -3.76 40.22
CA ARG A 390 -20.95 -3.80 41.15
C ARG A 390 -20.93 -2.63 42.13
N SER A 391 -19.77 -2.27 42.67
CA SER A 391 -19.63 -1.14 43.59
C SER A 391 -20.05 0.17 42.93
N ARG A 392 -19.58 0.42 41.70
CA ARG A 392 -19.93 1.62 40.91
C ARG A 392 -21.40 1.63 40.50
N LEU A 393 -21.93 0.50 40.03
CA LEU A 393 -23.35 0.37 39.71
C LEU A 393 -24.22 0.66 40.93
N ARG A 394 -23.85 0.16 42.12
CA ARG A 394 -24.59 0.41 43.38
C ARG A 394 -24.66 1.91 43.68
N SER A 395 -23.52 2.59 43.65
CA SER A 395 -23.46 4.04 43.90
C SER A 395 -24.35 4.86 42.96
N LEU A 396 -24.39 4.50 41.67
CA LEU A 396 -25.21 5.21 40.68
C LEU A 396 -26.70 4.91 40.83
N LEU A 397 -27.07 3.67 41.16
CA LEU A 397 -28.46 3.29 41.42
C LEU A 397 -28.99 3.93 42.71
N ASP A 398 -28.19 3.97 43.78
CA ASP A 398 -28.53 4.62 45.04
C ASP A 398 -28.67 6.15 44.89
N ALA A 399 -27.94 6.74 43.94
CA ALA A 399 -28.11 8.13 43.53
C ALA A 399 -29.35 8.38 42.64
N GLY A 400 -30.21 7.38 42.45
CA GLY A 400 -31.49 7.48 41.75
C GLY A 400 -31.41 7.40 40.22
N LYS A 401 -30.27 7.01 39.64
CA LYS A 401 -30.15 6.85 38.18
C LYS A 401 -30.87 5.60 37.71
N SER A 402 -31.41 5.65 36.50
CA SER A 402 -32.02 4.47 35.89
C SER A 402 -30.95 3.41 35.56
N PRO A 403 -31.34 2.12 35.41
CA PRO A 403 -30.39 1.03 35.19
C PRO A 403 -29.64 1.16 33.85
N SER A 404 -30.34 1.74 32.87
CA SER A 404 -29.80 2.07 31.55
C SER A 404 -28.76 3.20 31.64
N GLU A 405 -29.02 4.25 32.42
CA GLU A 405 -28.09 5.37 32.61
C GLU A 405 -26.86 4.97 33.42
N ALA A 406 -27.06 4.24 34.53
CA ALA A 406 -25.97 3.71 35.34
C ALA A 406 -25.06 2.80 34.50
N THR A 407 -25.63 1.93 33.66
CA THR A 407 -24.85 1.08 32.75
C THR A 407 -24.07 1.88 31.72
N LYS A 408 -24.68 2.88 31.07
CA LYS A 408 -23.99 3.73 30.10
C LYS A 408 -22.80 4.45 30.72
N GLN A 409 -22.97 4.95 31.95
CA GLN A 409 -21.92 5.66 32.65
C GLN A 409 -20.79 4.73 33.09
N VAL A 410 -21.10 3.55 33.63
CA VAL A 410 -20.07 2.56 34.01
C VAL A 410 -19.31 2.06 32.79
N VAL A 411 -19.98 1.80 31.66
CA VAL A 411 -19.31 1.43 30.40
C VAL A 411 -18.36 2.54 29.91
N LEU A 412 -18.76 3.81 30.06
CA LEU A 412 -17.94 4.95 29.67
C LEU A 412 -16.71 5.12 30.59
N GLU A 413 -16.87 4.92 31.89
CA GLU A 413 -15.82 5.13 32.89
C GLU A 413 -14.83 3.96 32.97
N THR A 414 -15.31 2.72 32.78
CA THR A 414 -14.51 1.50 32.97
C THR A 414 -14.11 0.84 31.66
N SER A 415 -14.63 1.34 30.53
CA SER A 415 -14.53 0.70 29.23
C SER A 415 -15.04 -0.76 29.20
N ALA A 416 -15.81 -1.21 30.21
CA ALA A 416 -16.35 -2.56 30.23
C ALA A 416 -17.41 -2.79 29.14
N ARG A 417 -17.60 -4.05 28.72
CA ARG A 417 -18.62 -4.39 27.70
C ARG A 417 -20.02 -4.15 28.26
N LYS A 418 -20.88 -3.41 27.54
CA LYS A 418 -22.29 -3.17 27.92
C LYS A 418 -23.05 -4.47 28.21
N ASN A 419 -22.74 -5.53 27.46
CA ASN A 419 -23.39 -6.84 27.56
C ASN A 419 -23.06 -7.56 28.89
N LEU A 420 -21.97 -7.18 29.56
CA LEU A 420 -21.58 -7.63 30.90
C LEU A 420 -22.24 -6.76 31.98
N VAL A 421 -22.21 -5.44 31.80
CA VAL A 421 -22.63 -4.46 32.83
C VAL A 421 -24.16 -4.38 32.98
N TYR A 422 -24.92 -4.47 31.89
CA TYR A 422 -26.38 -4.30 31.92
C TYR A 422 -27.10 -5.41 32.70
N PRO A 423 -26.78 -6.71 32.52
CA PRO A 423 -27.37 -7.79 33.34
C PRO A 423 -27.06 -7.63 34.84
N LEU A 424 -25.85 -7.17 35.19
CA LEU A 424 -25.46 -6.91 36.58
C LEU A 424 -26.36 -5.85 37.22
N ALA A 425 -26.57 -4.73 36.53
CA ALA A 425 -27.44 -3.65 37.01
C ALA A 425 -28.89 -4.14 37.24
N LEU A 426 -29.44 -4.96 36.34
CA LEU A 426 -30.78 -5.53 36.49
C LEU A 426 -30.89 -6.48 37.69
N SER A 427 -29.89 -7.34 37.89
CA SER A 427 -29.86 -8.30 39.01
C SER A 427 -29.84 -7.61 40.38
N MET A 428 -29.23 -6.42 40.47
CA MET A 428 -29.12 -5.66 41.72
C MET A 428 -30.46 -5.03 42.14
N ILE A 429 -31.28 -4.63 41.18
CA ILE A 429 -32.60 -4.05 41.43
C ILE A 429 -33.62 -5.14 41.80
N GLN A 430 -33.52 -6.31 41.18
CA GLN A 430 -34.36 -7.45 41.53
C GLN A 430 -34.12 -7.91 42.98
N LYS A 431 -32.87 -7.85 43.47
CA LYS A 431 -32.52 -8.19 44.85
C LYS A 431 -32.93 -7.14 45.91
N GLN A 432 -33.24 -5.91 45.52
CA GLN A 432 -33.73 -4.86 46.45
C GLN A 432 -35.25 -4.89 46.65
N LYS A 433 -36.00 -5.64 45.82
CA LYS A 433 -37.46 -5.74 45.90
C LYS A 433 -37.98 -6.91 46.75
N PHE A 434 -37.07 -7.73 47.27
CA PHE A 434 -37.33 -8.79 48.25
C PHE A 434 -36.52 -8.47 49.51
#